data_AF-A0A3S9SXE2-F1
#
_entry.id   AF-A0A3S9SXE2-F1
#
_cell.length_a   1.000
_cell.length_b   1.000
_cell.length_c   1.000
_cell.angle_alpha   90.00
_cell.angle_beta   90.00
_cell.angle_gamma   90.00
#
_symmetry.space_group_name_H-M   'P 1'
#
loop_
_entity.id
_entity.type
_entity.pdbx_description
1 polymer ?
#
loop_
_entity_poly.entity_id
_entity_poly.type
_entity_poly.pdbx_seq_one_letter_code
_entity_poly.pdbx_strand_id
1 'polypeptide(L)'
;MRILFLFIDGFGIGPDDSKVNPIVAADTPTFDWLFKGGDSIVIPTDASQGVKGIPQSATGQTALLTGVQASQIIGRHVNGFPGPTLRKIIAEKNILKQMKAREKKATFANAYTEDYVKGIHAGKIKGSVTTVSVLTSNLPFRLTDQIPKGKAVYQDFTNRLLIKQGLNLPLMKPEEAGQNLARIVKEHDFTLYEYFLTDIAGHRQDMEFAVSLLEELDRFIGQVLSDLDLTETLVVLSSDHGNIEDLSIKTHTCNPVPTILIGCGKDKIGNKIKELVDITPALLSLMD
;
A
#
# COMPACT_ATOMS: atom_id res chain seq x y z
N MET A 1 2.58 -0.05 20.89
CA MET A 1 1.89 0.63 19.78
C MET A 1 1.86 -0.29 18.59
N ARG A 2 0.90 -0.11 17.69
CA ARG A 2 0.78 -0.87 16.43
C ARG A 2 0.91 0.08 15.24
N ILE A 3 1.41 -0.40 14.13
CA ILE A 3 1.46 0.36 12.87
C ILE A 3 0.73 -0.44 11.78
N LEU A 4 -0.30 0.16 11.19
CA LEU A 4 -0.89 -0.29 9.93
C LEU A 4 -0.36 0.61 8.81
N PHE A 5 0.26 0.01 7.80
CA PHE A 5 0.62 0.69 6.57
C PHE A 5 -0.29 0.20 5.42
N LEU A 6 -1.22 1.06 5.02
CA LEU A 6 -2.03 0.95 3.81
C LEU A 6 -1.24 1.52 2.62
N PHE A 7 -0.70 0.64 1.79
CA PHE A 7 -0.04 1.02 0.54
C PHE A 7 -1.06 0.96 -0.60
N ILE A 8 -1.42 2.11 -1.17
CA ILE A 8 -2.40 2.24 -2.25
C ILE A 8 -1.64 2.63 -3.52
N ASP A 9 -1.40 1.68 -4.43
CA ASP A 9 -0.55 1.86 -5.62
C ASP A 9 -1.20 2.84 -6.63
N GLY A 10 -0.43 3.75 -7.20
CA GLY A 10 -0.92 4.70 -8.19
C GLY A 10 -1.93 5.73 -7.67
N PHE A 11 -1.82 6.16 -6.42
CA PHE A 11 -2.72 7.12 -5.77
C PHE A 11 -1.97 8.44 -5.49
N GLY A 12 -2.12 9.42 -6.37
CA GLY A 12 -1.48 10.74 -6.26
C GLY A 12 -2.40 11.85 -5.75
N ILE A 13 -1.84 13.06 -5.64
CA ILE A 13 -2.57 14.30 -5.37
C ILE A 13 -2.71 15.06 -6.70
N GLY A 14 -3.93 15.04 -7.25
CA GLY A 14 -4.22 15.54 -8.59
C GLY A 14 -5.00 16.87 -8.61
N PRO A 15 -5.44 17.30 -9.80
CA PRO A 15 -6.29 18.48 -9.96
C PRO A 15 -7.65 18.30 -9.27
N ASP A 16 -8.20 19.40 -8.77
CA ASP A 16 -9.57 19.46 -8.24
C ASP A 16 -10.59 19.60 -9.40
N ASP A 17 -10.70 18.56 -10.22
CA ASP A 17 -11.61 18.50 -11.37
C ASP A 17 -12.21 17.10 -11.52
N SER A 18 -13.50 16.96 -11.18
CA SER A 18 -14.24 15.69 -11.26
C SER A 18 -14.37 15.11 -12.67
N LYS A 19 -14.04 15.86 -13.73
CA LYS A 19 -14.05 15.32 -15.10
C LYS A 19 -12.84 14.45 -15.41
N VAL A 20 -11.73 14.65 -14.70
CA VAL A 20 -10.47 13.93 -14.93
C VAL A 20 -9.97 13.22 -13.69
N ASN A 21 -10.33 13.70 -12.49
CA ASN A 21 -9.92 13.13 -11.22
C ASN A 21 -11.09 12.34 -10.57
N PRO A 22 -11.06 11.00 -10.60
CA PRO A 22 -12.07 10.15 -9.98
C PRO A 22 -12.14 10.29 -8.47
N ILE A 23 -11.04 10.70 -7.80
CA ILE A 23 -11.02 10.94 -6.36
C ILE A 23 -11.96 12.10 -6.01
N VAL A 24 -12.02 13.12 -6.86
CA VAL A 24 -12.92 14.27 -6.71
C VAL A 24 -14.36 13.92 -7.12
N ALA A 25 -14.52 13.00 -8.07
CA ALA A 25 -15.83 12.59 -8.58
C ALA A 25 -16.57 11.59 -7.68
N ALA A 26 -15.84 10.75 -6.93
CA ALA A 26 -16.39 9.67 -6.13
C ALA A 26 -16.97 10.14 -4.79
N ASP A 27 -18.04 9.50 -4.32
CA ASP A 27 -18.58 9.73 -2.97
C ASP A 27 -17.71 8.99 -1.92
N THR A 28 -16.73 9.70 -1.38
CA THR A 28 -15.67 9.13 -0.56
C THR A 28 -15.55 9.84 0.80
N PRO A 29 -16.56 9.71 1.68
CA PRO A 29 -16.61 10.46 2.94
C PRO A 29 -15.44 10.16 3.88
N THR A 30 -14.87 8.96 3.84
CA THR A 30 -13.70 8.60 4.64
C THR A 30 -12.46 9.33 4.13
N PHE A 31 -12.17 9.28 2.83
CA PHE A 31 -11.06 10.01 2.23
C PHE A 31 -11.23 11.52 2.43
N ASP A 32 -12.43 12.06 2.22
CA ASP A 32 -12.76 13.46 2.48
C ASP A 32 -12.39 13.88 3.91
N TRP A 33 -12.77 13.08 4.90
CA TRP A 33 -12.41 13.31 6.30
C TRP A 33 -10.90 13.26 6.52
N LEU A 34 -10.21 12.30 5.89
CA LEU A 34 -8.76 12.15 5.99
C LEU A 34 -8.01 13.34 5.38
N PHE A 35 -8.48 13.88 4.25
CA PHE A 35 -7.84 14.98 3.53
C PHE A 35 -8.15 16.37 4.09
N LYS A 36 -9.36 16.59 4.61
CA LYS A 36 -9.82 17.91 5.11
C LYS A 36 -9.39 18.22 6.55
N GLY A 37 -8.48 17.43 7.11
CA GLY A 37 -7.96 17.65 8.47
C GLY A 37 -8.87 17.10 9.55
N GLY A 38 -9.34 15.85 9.39
CA GLY A 38 -9.69 15.01 10.53
C GLY A 38 -8.54 14.91 11.55
N ASP A 39 -8.57 13.93 12.45
CA ASP A 39 -7.43 13.70 13.36
C ASP A 39 -6.23 13.05 12.60
N SER A 40 -5.83 13.64 11.47
CA SER A 40 -4.81 13.20 10.52
C SER A 40 -3.78 14.29 10.21
N ILE A 41 -2.58 13.88 9.82
CA ILE A 41 -1.58 14.75 9.19
C ILE A 41 -1.45 14.30 7.74
N VAL A 42 -1.67 15.22 6.79
CA VAL A 42 -1.53 14.95 5.34
C VAL A 42 -0.27 15.62 4.85
N ILE A 43 0.61 14.83 4.23
CA ILE A 43 1.91 15.27 3.74
C ILE A 43 1.97 14.98 2.24
N PRO A 44 2.10 16.00 1.37
CA PRO A 44 2.43 15.79 -0.02
C PRO A 44 3.88 15.28 -0.12
N THR A 45 4.03 14.01 -0.42
CA THR A 45 5.32 13.32 -0.46
C THR A 45 5.82 13.24 -1.90
N ASP A 46 7.08 13.64 -2.12
CA ASP A 46 7.70 13.53 -3.44
C ASP A 46 8.07 12.07 -3.78
N ALA A 47 7.55 11.60 -4.92
CA ALA A 47 7.80 10.28 -5.49
C ALA A 47 8.98 10.22 -6.47
N SER A 48 9.54 11.38 -6.85
CA SER A 48 10.55 11.52 -7.90
C SER A 48 11.92 10.99 -7.51
N GLN A 49 12.24 10.97 -6.19
CA GLN A 49 13.57 10.65 -5.67
C GLN A 49 14.66 11.56 -6.28
N GLY A 50 14.31 12.76 -6.75
CA GLY A 50 15.23 13.68 -7.46
C GLY A 50 15.75 13.15 -8.80
N VAL A 51 15.14 12.12 -9.38
CA VAL A 51 15.56 11.52 -10.65
C VAL A 51 14.63 11.92 -11.80
N LYS A 52 15.21 12.40 -12.90
CA LYS A 52 14.47 12.78 -14.11
C LYS A 52 13.65 11.59 -14.64
N GLY A 53 12.40 11.88 -15.01
CA GLY A 53 11.45 10.91 -15.54
C GLY A 53 10.24 10.79 -14.64
N ILE A 54 9.31 9.91 -15.03
CA ILE A 54 8.08 9.68 -14.29
C ILE A 54 8.34 8.60 -13.24
N PRO A 55 7.93 8.77 -11.96
CA PRO A 55 7.96 7.72 -10.95
C PRO A 55 7.37 6.38 -11.44
N GLN A 56 7.96 5.25 -11.05
CA GLN A 56 7.56 3.91 -11.49
C GLN A 56 7.62 2.90 -10.35
N SER A 57 6.81 1.84 -10.42
CA SER A 57 6.52 0.99 -9.27
C SER A 57 7.71 0.23 -8.70
N ALA A 58 8.61 -0.33 -9.52
CA ALA A 58 9.72 -1.14 -8.99
C ALA A 58 10.67 -0.30 -8.12
N THR A 59 11.02 0.90 -8.57
CA THR A 59 11.88 1.83 -7.81
C THR A 59 11.11 2.60 -6.74
N GLY A 60 9.86 2.99 -7.00
CA GLY A 60 8.98 3.67 -6.04
C GLY A 60 8.71 2.80 -4.82
N GLN A 61 8.18 1.59 -5.02
CA GLN A 61 7.93 0.65 -3.94
C GLN A 61 9.22 0.27 -3.20
N THR A 62 10.35 0.13 -3.91
CA THR A 62 11.64 -0.14 -3.23
C THR A 62 12.02 1.02 -2.31
N ALA A 63 11.89 2.27 -2.77
CA ALA A 63 12.17 3.44 -1.94
C ALA A 63 11.23 3.51 -0.74
N LEU A 64 9.93 3.39 -0.99
CA LEU A 64 8.88 3.42 0.02
C LEU A 64 9.09 2.41 1.14
N LEU A 65 9.40 1.16 0.79
CA LEU A 65 9.50 0.05 1.75
C LEU A 65 10.89 -0.15 2.34
N THR A 66 11.93 0.55 1.86
CA THR A 66 13.30 0.37 2.37
C THR A 66 13.95 1.65 2.89
N GLY A 67 13.41 2.82 2.56
CA GLY A 67 14.04 4.11 2.86
C GLY A 67 15.29 4.40 2.03
N VAL A 68 15.45 3.75 0.87
CA VAL A 68 16.63 3.89 0.00
C VAL A 68 16.25 4.59 -1.30
N GLN A 69 17.07 5.54 -1.74
CA GLN A 69 16.92 6.25 -3.03
C GLN A 69 17.18 5.31 -4.23
N ALA A 70 16.25 4.37 -4.46
CA ALA A 70 16.35 3.31 -5.44
C ALA A 70 16.50 3.83 -6.88
N SER A 71 15.73 4.84 -7.27
CA SER A 71 15.86 5.44 -8.61
C SER A 71 17.22 6.09 -8.80
N GLN A 72 17.79 6.72 -7.77
CA GLN A 72 19.13 7.33 -7.85
C GLN A 72 20.21 6.27 -8.01
N ILE A 73 20.12 5.17 -7.24
CA ILE A 73 21.06 4.05 -7.34
C ILE A 73 21.01 3.38 -8.72
N ILE A 74 19.81 3.23 -9.30
CA ILE A 74 19.63 2.68 -10.65
C ILE A 74 19.97 3.70 -11.75
N GLY A 75 19.91 4.99 -11.43
CA GLY A 75 20.08 6.10 -12.38
C GLY A 75 18.83 6.41 -13.22
N ARG A 76 17.70 5.77 -12.94
CA ARG A 76 16.39 5.98 -13.60
C ARG A 76 15.26 5.32 -12.82
N HIS A 77 14.04 5.70 -13.13
CA HIS A 77 12.83 4.99 -12.68
C HIS A 77 12.66 3.65 -13.42
N VAL A 78 12.17 2.63 -12.72
CA VAL A 78 11.96 1.27 -13.28
C VAL A 78 10.53 0.80 -12.98
N ASN A 79 9.83 0.36 -14.03
CA ASN A 79 8.49 -0.22 -13.92
C ASN A 79 8.53 -1.75 -13.68
N GLY A 80 7.44 -2.29 -13.15
CA GLY A 80 7.18 -3.72 -13.03
C GLY A 80 7.92 -4.37 -11.86
N PHE A 81 8.60 -5.48 -12.13
CA PHE A 81 9.24 -6.28 -11.08
C PHE A 81 10.65 -5.79 -10.73
N PRO A 82 11.08 -5.89 -9.45
CA PRO A 82 12.43 -5.51 -9.06
C PRO A 82 13.48 -6.40 -9.74
N GLY A 83 14.45 -5.76 -10.38
CA GLY A 83 15.65 -6.40 -10.93
C GLY A 83 16.68 -6.80 -9.85
N PRO A 84 17.83 -7.38 -10.22
CA PRO A 84 18.81 -7.90 -9.26
C PRO A 84 19.29 -6.89 -8.22
N THR A 85 19.61 -5.66 -8.64
CA THR A 85 20.06 -4.58 -7.75
C THR A 85 18.99 -4.22 -6.72
N LEU A 86 17.75 -4.01 -7.17
CA LEU A 86 16.63 -3.69 -6.28
C LEU A 86 16.33 -4.85 -5.33
N ARG A 87 16.35 -6.10 -5.82
CA ARG A 87 16.17 -7.29 -4.97
C ARG A 87 17.21 -7.37 -3.86
N LYS A 88 18.47 -6.99 -4.11
CA LYS A 88 19.50 -6.92 -3.07
C LYS A 88 19.16 -5.88 -2.01
N ILE A 89 18.75 -4.68 -2.43
CA ILE A 89 18.32 -3.60 -1.51
C ILE A 89 17.14 -4.07 -0.65
N ILE A 90 16.10 -4.62 -1.29
CA ILE A 90 14.90 -5.14 -0.62
C ILE A 90 15.29 -6.22 0.39
N ALA A 91 16.14 -7.18 -0.02
CA ALA A 91 16.55 -8.28 0.84
C ALA A 91 17.31 -7.83 2.09
N GLU A 92 17.96 -6.67 2.07
CA GLU A 92 18.71 -6.13 3.20
C GLU A 92 17.87 -5.17 4.05
N LYS A 93 17.04 -4.32 3.42
CA LYS A 93 16.54 -3.10 4.05
C LYS A 93 15.02 -2.96 4.14
N ASN A 94 14.25 -3.90 3.58
CA ASN A 94 12.79 -3.75 3.61
C ASN A 94 12.23 -3.69 5.04
N ILE A 95 11.15 -2.91 5.22
CA ILE A 95 10.56 -2.60 6.52
C ILE A 95 10.11 -3.85 7.28
N LEU A 96 9.58 -4.88 6.61
CA LEU A 96 9.18 -6.13 7.25
C LEU A 96 10.38 -6.82 7.92
N LYS A 97 11.53 -6.85 7.22
CA LYS A 97 12.79 -7.37 7.75
C LYS A 97 13.31 -6.52 8.90
N GLN A 98 13.24 -5.19 8.76
CA GLN A 98 13.72 -4.25 9.78
C GLN A 98 12.89 -4.28 11.07
N MET A 99 11.57 -4.49 10.96
CA MET A 99 10.67 -4.71 12.09
C MET A 99 10.99 -6.03 12.80
N LYS A 100 11.18 -7.12 12.03
CA LYS A 100 11.55 -8.42 12.59
C LYS A 100 12.90 -8.40 13.31
N ALA A 101 13.88 -7.67 12.76
CA ALA A 101 15.20 -7.48 13.39
C ALA A 101 15.13 -6.75 14.75
N ARG A 102 14.03 -6.02 15.01
CA ARG A 102 13.71 -5.34 16.27
C ARG A 102 12.77 -6.15 17.17
N GLU A 103 12.66 -7.45 16.91
CA GLU A 103 11.79 -8.39 17.64
C GLU A 103 10.30 -8.01 17.59
N LYS A 104 9.88 -7.21 16.60
CA LYS A 104 8.48 -6.83 16.39
C LYS A 104 7.77 -7.87 15.51
N LYS A 105 6.51 -8.14 15.83
CA LYS A 105 5.64 -9.00 15.02
C LYS A 105 5.18 -8.25 13.78
N ALA A 106 5.82 -8.53 12.65
CA ALA A 106 5.50 -7.94 11.34
C ALA A 106 4.73 -8.92 10.45
N THR A 107 3.79 -8.43 9.65
CA THR A 107 3.05 -9.23 8.66
C THR A 107 2.72 -8.43 7.40
N PHE A 108 2.55 -9.16 6.28
CA PHE A 108 1.87 -8.66 5.10
C PHE A 108 0.49 -9.30 5.05
N ALA A 109 -0.56 -8.48 5.04
CA ALA A 109 -1.94 -8.91 5.22
C ALA A 109 -2.53 -9.56 3.96
N ASN A 110 -1.98 -9.27 2.78
CA ASN A 110 -2.50 -9.77 1.51
C ASN A 110 -2.41 -11.29 1.42
N ALA A 111 -3.50 -11.92 0.97
CA ALA A 111 -3.55 -13.34 0.68
C ALA A 111 -2.91 -13.69 -0.67
N TYR A 112 -2.30 -14.87 -0.75
CA TYR A 112 -1.76 -15.46 -1.97
C TYR A 112 -2.38 -16.82 -2.24
N THR A 113 -2.42 -17.22 -3.51
CA THR A 113 -2.71 -18.61 -3.87
C THR A 113 -1.48 -19.48 -3.59
N GLU A 114 -1.71 -20.75 -3.25
CA GLU A 114 -0.60 -21.69 -3.01
C GLU A 114 0.31 -21.84 -4.23
N ASP A 115 -0.27 -21.91 -5.42
CA ASP A 115 0.48 -22.09 -6.66
C ASP A 115 1.37 -20.88 -6.96
N TYR A 116 0.90 -19.67 -6.65
CA TYR A 116 1.72 -18.47 -6.74
C TYR A 116 2.94 -18.59 -5.81
N VAL A 117 2.72 -18.93 -4.53
CA VAL A 117 3.79 -19.07 -3.53
C VAL A 117 4.79 -20.16 -3.94
N LYS A 118 4.31 -21.33 -4.37
CA LYS A 118 5.14 -22.43 -4.91
C LYS A 118 5.96 -21.96 -6.11
N GLY A 119 5.35 -21.22 -7.03
CA GLY A 119 6.02 -20.66 -8.21
C GLY A 119 7.09 -19.62 -7.89
N ILE A 120 6.86 -18.78 -6.86
CA ILE A 120 7.85 -17.82 -6.34
C ILE A 120 9.06 -18.56 -5.77
N HIS A 121 8.83 -19.55 -4.88
CA HIS A 121 9.93 -20.33 -4.29
C HIS A 121 10.72 -21.13 -5.33
N ALA A 122 10.05 -21.64 -6.36
CA ALA A 122 10.69 -22.36 -7.46
C ALA A 122 11.41 -21.44 -8.47
N GLY A 123 11.35 -20.11 -8.29
CA GLY A 123 11.92 -19.14 -9.24
C GLY A 123 11.21 -19.10 -10.60
N LYS A 124 10.03 -19.70 -10.72
CA LYS A 124 9.22 -19.76 -11.94
C LYS A 124 8.36 -18.51 -12.14
N ILE A 125 8.03 -17.82 -11.05
CA ILE A 125 7.24 -16.59 -11.04
C ILE A 125 8.12 -15.44 -10.52
N LYS A 126 8.00 -14.27 -11.14
CA LYS A 126 8.62 -13.04 -10.64
C LYS A 126 7.72 -12.44 -9.56
N GLY A 127 8.27 -12.20 -8.36
CA GLY A 127 7.56 -11.50 -7.28
C GLY A 127 7.63 -9.98 -7.41
N SER A 128 6.54 -9.29 -7.05
CA SER A 128 6.47 -7.84 -6.79
C SER A 128 7.44 -7.41 -5.68
N VAL A 129 7.62 -6.10 -5.47
CA VAL A 129 8.49 -5.62 -4.38
C VAL A 129 7.96 -6.05 -3.01
N THR A 130 6.65 -6.00 -2.77
CA THR A 130 5.99 -6.53 -1.57
C THR A 130 6.22 -8.04 -1.41
N THR A 131 6.04 -8.82 -2.48
CA THR A 131 6.28 -10.28 -2.47
C THR A 131 7.73 -10.63 -2.15
N VAL A 132 8.69 -9.91 -2.75
CA VAL A 132 10.13 -10.09 -2.46
C VAL A 132 10.44 -9.66 -1.02
N SER A 133 9.79 -8.62 -0.50
CA SER A 133 9.94 -8.17 0.89
C SER A 133 9.50 -9.26 1.88
N VAL A 134 8.34 -9.90 1.65
CA VAL A 134 7.86 -11.03 2.47
C VAL A 134 8.84 -12.19 2.44
N LEU A 135 9.22 -12.62 1.22
CA LEU A 135 10.12 -13.74 0.99
C LEU A 135 11.47 -13.54 1.69
N THR A 136 12.11 -12.38 1.48
CA THR A 136 13.46 -12.09 2.00
C THR A 136 13.50 -11.76 3.49
N SER A 137 12.34 -11.50 4.10
CA SER A 137 12.16 -11.35 5.55
C SER A 137 11.96 -12.69 6.26
N ASN A 138 11.82 -13.80 5.51
CA ASN A 138 11.43 -15.10 6.04
C ASN A 138 10.15 -14.98 6.90
N LEU A 139 9.14 -14.27 6.39
CA LEU A 139 7.80 -14.21 6.97
C LEU A 139 6.89 -15.23 6.28
N PRO A 140 5.92 -15.80 6.99
CA PRO A 140 4.94 -16.67 6.36
C PRO A 140 4.07 -15.88 5.38
N PHE A 141 3.82 -16.45 4.20
CA PHE A 141 2.79 -15.97 3.30
C PHE A 141 1.41 -16.27 3.90
N ARG A 142 0.49 -15.30 3.83
CA ARG A 142 -0.93 -15.55 4.09
C ARG A 142 -1.54 -16.18 2.85
N LEU A 143 -2.28 -17.26 3.04
CA LEU A 143 -2.85 -18.05 1.94
C LEU A 143 -4.36 -17.85 1.85
N THR A 144 -4.92 -18.10 0.67
CA THR A 144 -6.37 -17.96 0.43
C THR A 144 -7.27 -18.76 1.36
N ASP A 145 -6.82 -19.91 1.90
CA ASP A 145 -7.57 -20.70 2.88
C ASP A 145 -7.72 -20.01 4.26
N GLN A 146 -6.96 -18.94 4.49
CA GLN A 146 -7.01 -18.13 5.70
C GLN A 146 -8.03 -17.00 5.60
N ILE A 147 -8.54 -16.69 4.40
CA ILE A 147 -9.55 -15.63 4.18
C ILE A 147 -10.85 -15.92 4.95
N PRO A 148 -11.47 -17.13 4.86
CA PRO A 148 -12.71 -17.41 5.60
C PRO A 148 -12.53 -17.39 7.13
N LYS A 149 -11.30 -17.55 7.61
CA LYS A 149 -10.93 -17.48 9.04
C LYS A 149 -10.66 -16.04 9.50
N GLY A 150 -10.79 -15.07 8.60
CA GLY A 150 -10.49 -13.67 8.86
C GLY A 150 -9.03 -13.40 9.21
N LYS A 151 -8.13 -14.24 8.66
CA LYS A 151 -6.68 -14.20 8.86
C LYS A 151 -5.93 -13.82 7.59
N ALA A 152 -6.62 -13.40 6.53
CA ALA A 152 -5.99 -12.83 5.35
C ALA A 152 -7.03 -11.97 4.62
N VAL A 153 -6.57 -10.98 3.87
CA VAL A 153 -7.41 -10.13 3.02
C VAL A 153 -6.83 -10.20 1.61
N TYR A 154 -7.62 -10.44 0.56
CA TYR A 154 -7.06 -10.42 -0.79
C TYR A 154 -6.82 -8.99 -1.26
N GLN A 155 -6.03 -8.81 -2.32
CA GLN A 155 -5.66 -7.50 -2.86
C GLN A 155 -6.86 -6.67 -3.36
N ASP A 156 -7.96 -7.31 -3.75
CA ASP A 156 -9.21 -6.65 -4.13
C ASP A 156 -10.22 -6.56 -2.98
N PHE A 157 -9.82 -7.05 -1.79
CA PHE A 157 -10.55 -7.24 -0.54
C PHE A 157 -11.91 -7.98 -0.60
N THR A 158 -12.59 -7.99 -1.74
CA THR A 158 -13.90 -8.60 -1.97
C THR A 158 -13.84 -10.07 -2.39
N ASN A 159 -12.64 -10.58 -2.73
CA ASN A 159 -12.42 -11.90 -3.33
C ASN A 159 -12.98 -12.08 -4.75
N ARG A 160 -13.53 -11.04 -5.36
CA ARG A 160 -14.16 -11.08 -6.70
C ARG A 160 -13.19 -11.62 -7.76
N LEU A 161 -11.93 -11.21 -7.70
CA LEU A 161 -10.89 -11.67 -8.62
C LEU A 161 -10.54 -13.14 -8.41
N LEU A 162 -10.50 -13.64 -7.18
CA LEU A 162 -10.25 -15.06 -6.89
C LEU A 162 -11.41 -15.95 -7.32
N ILE A 163 -12.64 -15.49 -7.09
CA ILE A 163 -13.85 -16.20 -7.53
C ILE A 163 -13.86 -16.30 -9.06
N LYS A 164 -13.51 -15.22 -9.76
CA LYS A 164 -13.37 -15.22 -11.22
C LYS A 164 -12.28 -16.18 -11.73
N GLN A 165 -11.25 -16.45 -10.91
CA GLN A 165 -10.21 -17.46 -11.18
C GLN A 165 -10.66 -18.89 -10.85
N GLY A 166 -11.89 -19.10 -10.37
CA GLY A 166 -12.46 -20.41 -10.08
C GLY A 166 -12.28 -20.89 -8.64
N LEU A 167 -11.79 -20.04 -7.72
CA LEU A 167 -11.69 -20.41 -6.32
C LEU A 167 -13.07 -20.35 -5.63
N ASN A 168 -13.37 -21.36 -4.82
CA ASN A 168 -14.58 -21.40 -4.00
C ASN A 168 -14.38 -20.58 -2.71
N LEU A 169 -14.57 -19.28 -2.81
CA LEU A 169 -14.50 -18.32 -1.70
C LEU A 169 -15.78 -17.48 -1.65
N PRO A 170 -16.21 -17.02 -0.46
CA PRO A 170 -17.33 -16.10 -0.37
C PRO A 170 -16.95 -14.74 -0.97
N LEU A 171 -17.88 -14.12 -1.70
CA LEU A 171 -17.80 -12.71 -2.01
C LEU A 171 -17.90 -11.92 -0.70
N MET A 172 -16.98 -10.99 -0.50
CA MET A 172 -16.85 -10.22 0.74
C MET A 172 -17.23 -8.77 0.49
N LYS A 173 -18.00 -8.18 1.40
CA LYS A 173 -18.26 -6.73 1.39
C LYS A 173 -17.01 -5.97 1.85
N PRO A 174 -16.81 -4.71 1.41
CA PRO A 174 -15.70 -3.88 1.89
C PRO A 174 -15.59 -3.84 3.42
N GLU A 175 -16.69 -3.74 4.14
CA GLU A 175 -16.68 -3.68 5.61
C GLU A 175 -16.23 -5.00 6.24
N GLU A 176 -16.72 -6.14 5.75
CA GLU A 176 -16.30 -7.46 6.25
C GLU A 176 -14.79 -7.68 6.04
N ALA A 177 -14.26 -7.19 4.92
CA ALA A 177 -12.83 -7.24 4.66
C ALA A 177 -12.05 -6.27 5.56
N GLY A 178 -12.60 -5.08 5.82
CA GLY A 178 -12.00 -4.10 6.73
C GLY A 178 -11.90 -4.64 8.16
N GLN A 179 -12.94 -5.32 8.65
CA GLN A 179 -12.92 -6.03 9.93
C GLN A 179 -11.82 -7.11 9.98
N ASN A 180 -11.61 -7.83 8.89
CA ASN A 180 -10.53 -8.82 8.79
C ASN A 180 -9.16 -8.17 8.86
N LEU A 181 -8.93 -7.04 8.16
CA LEU A 181 -7.66 -6.32 8.26
C LEU A 181 -7.45 -5.77 9.67
N ALA A 182 -8.46 -5.18 10.31
CA ALA A 182 -8.37 -4.67 11.68
C ALA A 182 -8.03 -5.79 12.69
N ARG A 183 -8.59 -6.99 12.52
CA ARG A 183 -8.22 -8.17 13.33
C ARG A 183 -6.76 -8.55 13.17
N ILE A 184 -6.25 -8.55 11.93
CA ILE A 184 -4.83 -8.82 11.65
C ILE A 184 -3.95 -7.77 12.32
N VAL A 185 -4.29 -6.48 12.21
CA VAL A 185 -3.55 -5.38 12.84
C VAL A 185 -3.45 -5.57 14.35
N LYS A 186 -4.55 -5.94 15.03
CA LYS A 186 -4.58 -6.14 16.50
C LYS A 186 -3.59 -7.21 17.00
N GLU A 187 -3.24 -8.19 16.16
CA GLU A 187 -2.33 -9.29 16.48
C GLU A 187 -0.83 -8.98 16.19
N HIS A 188 -0.52 -7.84 15.56
CA HIS A 188 0.81 -7.52 15.05
C HIS A 188 1.26 -6.11 15.47
N ASP A 189 2.57 -5.95 15.61
CA ASP A 189 3.19 -4.64 15.86
C ASP A 189 3.28 -3.82 14.56
N PHE A 190 3.45 -4.49 13.42
CA PHE A 190 3.44 -3.89 12.08
C PHE A 190 2.66 -4.74 11.09
N THR A 191 1.72 -4.12 10.37
CA THR A 191 0.94 -4.74 9.30
C THR A 191 1.06 -3.90 8.04
N LEU A 192 1.48 -4.52 6.94
CA LEU A 192 1.43 -3.92 5.60
C LEU A 192 0.25 -4.53 4.83
N TYR A 193 -0.56 -3.70 4.16
CA TYR A 193 -1.56 -4.13 3.21
C TYR A 193 -1.38 -3.33 1.92
N GLU A 194 -1.35 -4.01 0.77
CA GLU A 194 -1.20 -3.41 -0.55
C GLU A 194 -2.51 -3.49 -1.33
N TYR A 195 -2.94 -2.36 -1.87
CA TYR A 195 -4.08 -2.25 -2.78
C TYR A 195 -3.62 -1.62 -4.09
N PHE A 196 -3.56 -2.41 -5.17
CA PHE A 196 -3.01 -1.94 -6.45
C PHE A 196 -4.03 -1.73 -7.57
N LEU A 197 -5.33 -1.95 -7.30
CA LEU A 197 -6.34 -1.79 -8.34
C LEU A 197 -6.55 -0.32 -8.73
N THR A 198 -6.14 0.63 -7.89
CA THR A 198 -6.11 2.06 -8.20
C THR A 198 -5.20 2.38 -9.38
N ASP A 199 -3.98 1.83 -9.43
CA ASP A 199 -3.08 1.96 -10.59
C ASP A 199 -3.70 1.34 -11.85
N ILE A 200 -4.32 0.15 -11.72
CA ILE A 200 -5.03 -0.49 -12.83
C ILE A 200 -6.18 0.39 -13.35
N ALA A 201 -6.94 1.05 -12.47
CA ALA A 201 -8.00 1.96 -12.84
C ALA A 201 -7.45 3.20 -13.58
N GLY A 202 -6.35 3.77 -13.10
CA GLY A 202 -5.63 4.86 -13.78
C GLY A 202 -5.25 4.52 -15.22
N HIS A 203 -4.54 3.38 -15.41
CA HIS A 203 -4.16 2.91 -16.77
C HIS A 203 -5.35 2.61 -17.69
N ARG A 204 -6.51 2.28 -17.13
CA ARG A 204 -7.74 2.02 -17.90
C ARG A 204 -8.42 3.29 -18.38
N GLN A 205 -8.22 4.43 -17.70
CA GLN A 205 -8.90 5.70 -17.99
C GLN A 205 -10.43 5.54 -18.06
N ASP A 206 -10.98 4.67 -17.20
CA ASP A 206 -12.40 4.39 -17.10
C ASP A 206 -12.94 5.03 -15.82
N MET A 207 -13.62 6.18 -15.97
CA MET A 207 -14.11 6.98 -14.86
C MET A 207 -15.15 6.24 -14.01
N GLU A 208 -16.08 5.52 -14.64
CA GLU A 208 -17.13 4.79 -13.90
C GLU A 208 -16.52 3.66 -13.07
N PHE A 209 -15.58 2.91 -13.67
CA PHE A 209 -14.83 1.88 -12.96
C PHE A 209 -13.99 2.46 -11.81
N ALA A 210 -13.29 3.57 -12.05
CA ALA A 210 -12.45 4.21 -11.04
C ALA A 210 -13.26 4.75 -9.87
N VAL A 211 -14.40 5.41 -10.12
CA VAL A 211 -15.32 5.90 -9.08
C VAL A 211 -15.85 4.75 -8.24
N SER A 212 -16.42 3.72 -8.87
CA SER A 212 -16.96 2.56 -8.13
C SER A 212 -15.90 1.87 -7.26
N LEU A 213 -14.68 1.76 -7.77
CA LEU A 213 -13.55 1.18 -7.06
C LEU A 213 -13.12 2.04 -5.85
N LEU A 214 -13.09 3.36 -6.01
CA LEU A 214 -12.75 4.29 -4.94
C LEU A 214 -13.81 4.31 -3.83
N GLU A 215 -15.09 4.23 -4.16
CA GLU A 215 -16.19 4.12 -3.19
C GLU A 215 -16.14 2.81 -2.38
N GLU A 216 -15.79 1.68 -3.03
CA GLU A 216 -15.55 0.41 -2.33
C GLU A 216 -14.32 0.51 -1.41
N LEU A 217 -13.24 1.14 -1.88
CA LEU A 217 -12.01 1.34 -1.10
C LEU A 217 -12.23 2.26 0.10
N ASP A 218 -13.01 3.33 -0.06
CA ASP A 218 -13.39 4.26 1.01
C ASP A 218 -14.10 3.52 2.14
N ARG A 219 -15.12 2.72 1.82
CA ARG A 219 -15.85 1.91 2.79
C ARG A 219 -14.96 0.89 3.50
N PHE A 220 -14.05 0.25 2.76
CA PHE A 220 -13.07 -0.66 3.35
C PHE A 220 -12.19 0.06 4.37
N ILE A 221 -11.61 1.20 4.01
CA ILE A 221 -10.73 1.98 4.90
C ILE A 221 -11.52 2.54 6.09
N GLY A 222 -12.72 3.06 5.86
CA GLY A 222 -13.60 3.58 6.90
C GLY A 222 -13.89 2.53 7.98
N GLN A 223 -14.19 1.30 7.57
CA GLN A 223 -14.39 0.19 8.50
C GLN A 223 -13.10 -0.22 9.23
N VAL A 224 -11.94 -0.20 8.56
CA VAL A 224 -10.65 -0.46 9.22
C VAL A 224 -10.42 0.58 10.32
N LEU A 225 -10.61 1.86 10.02
CA LEU A 225 -10.42 2.95 10.98
C LEU A 225 -11.39 2.87 12.15
N SER A 226 -12.67 2.52 11.91
CA SER A 226 -13.68 2.42 12.98
C SER A 226 -13.38 1.30 13.99
N ASP A 227 -12.72 0.23 13.54
CA ASP A 227 -12.46 -0.95 14.36
C ASP A 227 -11.12 -0.91 15.10
N LEU A 228 -10.26 0.07 14.80
CA LEU A 228 -8.95 0.23 15.43
C LEU A 228 -9.02 1.25 16.57
N ASP A 229 -8.28 0.96 17.64
CA ASP A 229 -7.99 1.95 18.67
C ASP A 229 -6.82 2.83 18.20
N LEU A 230 -7.14 4.05 17.75
CA LEU A 230 -6.18 5.02 17.24
C LEU A 230 -5.29 5.63 18.34
N THR A 231 -5.61 5.43 19.62
CA THR A 231 -4.71 5.82 20.73
C THR A 231 -3.54 4.85 20.88
N GLU A 232 -3.69 3.61 20.39
CA GLU A 232 -2.65 2.58 20.39
C GLU A 232 -2.08 2.27 19.01
N THR A 233 -2.73 2.75 17.95
CA THR A 233 -2.43 2.41 16.55
C THR A 233 -2.12 3.66 15.73
N LEU A 234 -0.99 3.62 15.02
CA LEU A 234 -0.68 4.52 13.92
C LEU A 234 -1.18 3.88 12.63
N VAL A 235 -2.05 4.56 11.90
CA VAL A 235 -2.41 4.20 10.53
C VAL A 235 -1.70 5.14 9.58
N VAL A 236 -1.04 4.56 8.58
CA VAL A 236 -0.31 5.26 7.53
C VAL A 236 -0.91 4.86 6.20
N LEU A 237 -1.28 5.83 5.40
CA LEU A 237 -1.67 5.64 4.02
C LEU A 237 -0.65 6.33 3.13
N SER A 238 -0.12 5.62 2.13
CA SER A 238 0.75 6.22 1.12
C SER A 238 0.66 5.50 -0.20
N SER A 239 1.16 6.16 -1.24
CA SER A 239 1.45 5.57 -2.54
C SER A 239 2.95 5.68 -2.85
N ASP A 240 3.38 5.06 -3.95
CA ASP A 240 4.73 5.14 -4.50
C ASP A 240 4.80 5.98 -5.78
N HIS A 241 3.67 6.25 -6.43
CA HIS A 241 3.52 7.21 -7.53
C HIS A 241 2.06 7.64 -7.72
N GLY A 242 1.83 8.69 -8.51
CA GLY A 242 0.49 9.07 -8.98
C GLY A 242 0.09 8.32 -10.25
N ASN A 243 -1.21 8.11 -10.43
CA ASN A 243 -1.85 7.65 -11.66
C ASN A 243 -3.36 8.00 -11.64
N ILE A 244 -4.12 7.42 -10.71
CA ILE A 244 -5.59 7.50 -10.71
C ILE A 244 -6.12 8.93 -10.55
N GLU A 245 -5.34 9.84 -9.98
CA GLU A 245 -5.74 11.23 -9.73
C GLU A 245 -5.86 12.09 -11.00
N ASP A 246 -5.48 11.58 -12.17
CA ASP A 246 -5.65 12.26 -13.46
C ASP A 246 -5.84 11.26 -14.63
N LEU A 247 -7.09 10.88 -14.90
CA LEU A 247 -7.43 9.98 -16.01
C LEU A 247 -7.25 10.63 -17.39
N SER A 248 -6.88 11.91 -17.50
CA SER A 248 -6.47 12.46 -18.80
C SER A 248 -5.08 11.96 -19.22
N ILE A 249 -4.28 11.47 -18.26
CA ILE A 249 -2.95 10.91 -18.47
C ILE A 249 -3.03 9.39 -18.35
N LYS A 250 -2.61 8.68 -19.41
CA LYS A 250 -2.66 7.21 -19.42
C LYS A 250 -1.54 6.55 -18.61
N THR A 251 -0.42 7.24 -18.48
CA THR A 251 0.75 6.78 -17.73
C THR A 251 0.70 7.31 -16.31
N HIS A 252 1.69 6.94 -15.49
CA HIS A 252 1.87 7.57 -14.18
C HIS A 252 2.11 9.09 -14.33
N THR A 253 1.90 9.82 -13.25
CA THR A 253 2.13 11.28 -13.17
C THR A 253 3.38 11.59 -12.35
N CYS A 254 3.82 12.85 -12.39
CA CYS A 254 4.85 13.37 -11.48
C CYS A 254 4.24 14.08 -10.27
N ASN A 255 2.94 13.90 -10.01
CA ASN A 255 2.28 14.51 -8.88
C ASN A 255 2.86 13.93 -7.57
N PRO A 256 2.89 14.72 -6.48
CA PRO A 256 3.18 14.17 -5.17
C PRO A 256 2.10 13.16 -4.79
N VAL A 257 2.48 12.21 -3.93
CA VAL A 257 1.55 11.23 -3.36
C VAL A 257 1.19 11.63 -1.94
N PRO A 258 -0.02 11.32 -1.46
CA PRO A 258 -0.39 11.63 -0.09
C PRO A 258 0.29 10.64 0.85
N THR A 259 1.01 11.12 1.85
CA THR A 259 1.30 10.36 3.07
C THR A 259 0.39 10.87 4.17
N ILE A 260 -0.60 10.07 4.56
CA ILE A 260 -1.58 10.41 5.59
C ILE A 260 -1.25 9.62 6.85
N LEU A 261 -1.11 10.32 7.97
CA LEU A 261 -0.81 9.74 9.29
C LEU A 261 -1.99 9.96 10.23
N ILE A 262 -2.50 8.89 10.84
CA ILE A 262 -3.70 8.93 11.70
C ILE A 262 -3.41 8.17 12.99
N GLY A 263 -3.86 8.70 14.13
CA GLY A 263 -3.69 8.05 15.43
C GLY A 263 -2.32 8.28 16.07
N CYS A 264 -1.86 7.31 16.86
CA CYS A 264 -0.78 7.53 17.82
C CYS A 264 0.58 7.78 17.14
N GLY A 265 1.37 8.70 17.68
CA GLY A 265 2.74 8.94 17.21
C GLY A 265 2.87 9.73 15.89
N LYS A 266 1.77 10.10 15.22
CA LYS A 266 1.79 10.91 13.98
C LYS A 266 2.62 12.21 14.11
N ASP A 267 2.48 12.94 15.22
CA ASP A 267 3.17 14.21 15.46
C ASP A 267 4.69 14.04 15.63
N LYS A 268 5.15 12.84 16.02
CA LYS A 268 6.58 12.55 16.21
C LYS A 268 7.32 12.34 14.89
N ILE A 269 6.60 12.06 13.81
CA ILE A 269 7.17 11.69 12.52
C ILE A 269 6.73 12.57 11.35
N GLY A 270 5.61 13.29 11.46
CA GLY A 270 5.06 14.05 10.33
C GLY A 270 6.04 15.09 9.76
N ASN A 271 6.82 15.75 10.61
CA ASN A 271 7.83 16.72 10.15
C ASN A 271 9.11 16.07 9.57
N LYS A 272 9.25 14.74 9.65
CA LYS A 272 10.40 13.99 9.14
C LYS A 272 10.20 13.47 7.73
N ILE A 273 8.97 13.54 7.18
CA ILE A 273 8.63 12.96 5.88
C ILE A 273 8.51 14.07 4.84
N LYS A 274 9.25 13.93 3.73
CA LYS A 274 9.17 14.81 2.55
C LYS A 274 9.20 14.01 1.25
N GLU A 275 9.99 12.95 1.20
CA GLU A 275 10.12 12.04 0.07
C GLU A 275 9.77 10.61 0.48
N LEU A 276 9.54 9.72 -0.49
CA LEU A 276 9.21 8.30 -0.22
C LEU A 276 10.23 7.62 0.71
N VAL A 277 11.51 7.99 0.56
CA VAL A 277 12.61 7.38 1.33
C VAL A 277 12.58 7.75 2.81
N ASP A 278 11.83 8.76 3.21
CA ASP A 278 11.73 9.19 4.60
C ASP A 278 10.71 8.34 5.39
N ILE A 279 9.74 7.74 4.70
CA ILE A 279 8.62 7.03 5.34
C ILE A 279 9.11 5.84 6.16
N THR A 280 9.85 4.91 5.56
CA THR A 280 10.31 3.70 6.28
C THR A 280 11.19 4.05 7.50
N PRO A 281 12.23 4.90 7.40
CA PRO A 281 13.02 5.33 8.55
C PRO A 281 12.19 6.03 9.64
N ALA A 282 11.21 6.86 9.25
CA ALA A 282 10.33 7.54 10.20
C ALA A 282 9.49 6.52 10.99
N LEU A 283 8.91 5.52 10.33
CA LEU A 283 8.14 4.46 10.98
C LEU A 283 9.00 3.58 11.89
N LEU A 284 10.22 3.24 11.45
CA LEU A 284 11.15 2.46 12.27
C LEU A 284 11.53 3.22 13.55
N SER A 285 11.66 4.55 13.50
CA SER A 285 12.00 5.37 14.68
C SER A 285 10.93 5.37 15.79
N LEU A 286 9.73 4.88 15.52
CA LEU A 286 8.66 4.69 16.52
C LEU A 286 8.70 3.30 17.17
N MET A 287 9.47 2.37 16.60
CA MET A 287 9.52 0.97 17.00
C MET A 287 10.84 0.59 17.67
N ASP A 288 11.77 1.54 17.75
CA ASP A 288 13.03 1.48 18.51
C ASP A 288 12.80 1.65 20.02
#